data_AF-A0A7S0XBF6-F1
#
_entry.id   AF-A0A7S0XBF6-F1
#
_cell.length_a   1.000
_cell.length_b   1.000
_cell.length_c   1.000
_cell.angle_alpha   90.00
_cell.angle_beta   90.00
_cell.angle_gamma   90.00
#
_symmetry.space_group_name_H-M   'P 1'
#
loop_
_entity.id
_entity.type
_entity.pdbx_description
1 polymer ?
#
loop_
_entity_poly.entity_id
_entity_poly.type
_entity_poly.pdbx_seq_one_letter_code
_entity_poly.pdbx_strand_id
1 'polypeptide(L)'
;KQRENSKWCQNPQFHLELQDLYSPEEVKIKVVVRRTDKAALVNHRTNQPNTTVSGTTTGPAGVTTGANAIETKSTETMVGLTISLAKSLEDNVAKNKKKKQPRLTAVGELIPQKVSTLKKSSNQLINESKEDDYIPPTRKEKYDITKILRQYSLLDEIHVFESSYSSRTEACIYFPKISRSLIPQGFIVTPSLNEKGVKGTYEIEIYSSEPINFKQLPENYSKSISYEWNEHNSFGNHLNPNYKKNPRFHFSFRHINTLAVASKVYVRITLSRYGLKWKMMTKKDPIGSMIGFYIFIHRHNSNEIQQVYESPFVPTDELCTDSSFTLEILQSGDEYIIIPTTFNEGKFGSFVMSIMTETDFRFHKEK
;
A
#
# COMPACT_ATOMS: atom_id res chain seq x y z
N LYS A 1 17.91 4.45 13.18
CA LYS A 1 17.08 3.34 13.69
C LYS A 1 15.69 3.47 13.06
N GLN A 2 15.55 3.04 11.80
CA GLN A 2 14.24 2.91 11.16
C GLN A 2 13.45 1.88 11.95
N ARG A 3 12.36 2.30 12.61
CA ARG A 3 11.43 1.33 13.20
C ARG A 3 10.79 0.60 12.03
N GLU A 4 11.10 -0.69 11.90
CA GLU A 4 10.54 -1.65 10.96
C GLU A 4 9.04 -1.88 11.29
N ASN A 5 8.24 -0.82 11.19
CA ASN A 5 6.80 -0.88 11.40
C ASN A 5 6.12 -1.13 10.06
N SER A 6 6.16 -2.39 9.61
CA SER A 6 5.48 -2.85 8.39
C SER A 6 3.96 -2.64 8.40
N LYS A 7 3.37 -2.23 9.54
CA LYS A 7 1.95 -1.89 9.68
C LYS A 7 1.66 -0.39 9.57
N TRP A 8 2.65 0.48 9.41
CA TRP A 8 2.44 1.93 9.27
C TRP A 8 1.47 2.26 8.12
N CYS A 9 1.55 1.53 7.00
CA CYS A 9 0.68 1.71 5.84
C CYS A 9 -0.80 1.38 6.11
N GLN A 10 -1.09 0.70 7.23
CA GLN A 10 -2.46 0.39 7.67
C GLN A 10 -3.13 1.58 8.34
N ASN A 11 -2.36 2.60 8.79
CA ASN A 11 -2.93 3.79 9.38
C ASN A 11 -3.74 4.58 8.34
N PRO A 12 -4.74 5.38 8.75
CA PRO A 12 -5.44 6.28 7.84
C PRO A 12 -4.44 7.15 7.08
N GLN A 13 -4.63 7.27 5.77
CA GLN A 13 -3.78 8.07 4.90
C GLN A 13 -4.63 9.15 4.25
N PHE A 14 -4.05 10.32 4.06
CA PHE A 14 -4.74 11.47 3.52
C PHE A 14 -3.94 12.02 2.34
N HIS A 15 -4.65 12.39 1.28
CA HIS A 15 -4.08 13.01 0.11
C HIS A 15 -4.26 14.53 0.21
N LEU A 16 -3.13 15.24 0.19
CA LEU A 16 -3.04 16.70 0.15
C LEU A 16 -2.61 17.10 -1.26
N GLU A 17 -3.45 17.85 -1.96
CA GLU A 17 -3.24 18.31 -3.33
C GLU A 17 -3.33 19.83 -3.40
N LEU A 18 -2.51 20.46 -4.25
CA LEU A 18 -2.59 21.89 -4.53
C LEU A 18 -3.57 22.11 -5.69
N GLN A 19 -4.57 22.98 -5.53
CA GLN A 19 -5.64 23.13 -6.51
C GLN A 19 -5.22 23.90 -7.77
N ASP A 20 -4.48 24.99 -7.60
CA ASP A 20 -4.09 25.86 -8.72
C ASP A 20 -2.75 25.41 -9.29
N LEU A 21 -2.73 24.87 -10.51
CA LEU A 21 -1.51 24.43 -11.19
C LEU A 21 -0.64 25.59 -11.72
N TYR A 22 -1.17 26.81 -11.78
CA TYR A 22 -0.53 27.97 -12.43
C TYR A 22 -0.05 29.05 -11.43
N SER A 23 -0.25 28.80 -10.14
CA SER A 23 0.18 29.66 -9.03
C SER A 23 1.72 29.59 -8.82
N PRO A 24 2.33 30.52 -8.04
CA PRO A 24 3.77 30.63 -7.82
C PRO A 24 4.53 29.30 -7.66
N GLU A 25 5.78 29.31 -8.11
CA GLU A 25 6.65 28.13 -8.19
C GLU A 25 6.91 27.48 -6.82
N GLU A 26 6.76 28.27 -5.73
CA GLU A 26 7.07 27.86 -4.37
C GLU A 26 5.85 27.99 -3.45
N VAL A 27 5.60 26.93 -2.69
CA VAL A 27 4.50 26.84 -1.73
C VAL A 27 5.04 26.64 -0.33
N LYS A 28 4.37 27.22 0.66
CA LYS A 28 4.62 26.98 2.09
C LYS A 28 3.55 26.06 2.64
N ILE A 29 3.93 24.94 3.24
CA ILE A 29 2.98 23.96 3.78
C ILE A 29 3.40 23.59 5.19
N LYS A 30 2.47 23.64 6.15
CA LYS A 30 2.63 23.12 7.51
C LYS A 30 1.54 22.10 7.77
N VAL A 31 1.92 20.91 8.21
CA VAL A 31 0.99 19.85 8.60
C VAL A 31 1.17 19.60 10.09
N VAL A 32 0.08 19.70 10.83
CA VAL A 32 0.04 19.49 12.28
C VAL A 32 -0.94 18.37 12.58
N VAL A 33 -0.53 17.40 13.38
CA VAL A 33 -1.39 16.34 13.91
C VAL A 33 -1.48 16.54 15.41
N ARG A 34 -2.70 16.64 15.95
CA ARG A 34 -2.95 16.74 17.40
C ARG A 34 -3.75 15.56 17.90
N ARG A 35 -3.35 14.99 19.02
CA ARG A 35 -4.14 13.96 19.72
C ARG A 35 -5.28 14.61 20.48
N THR A 36 -6.49 14.11 20.26
CA THR A 36 -7.71 14.61 20.93
C THR A 36 -8.10 13.74 22.12
N ASP A 37 -7.62 12.49 22.19
CA ASP A 37 -7.88 11.56 23.29
C ASP A 37 -7.15 11.92 24.60
N LYS A 38 -6.04 12.68 24.52
CA LYS A 38 -5.23 13.07 25.69
C LYS A 38 -5.55 14.45 26.23
N ALA A 39 -6.15 15.35 25.44
CA ALA A 39 -6.55 16.68 25.89
C ALA A 39 -7.59 16.60 27.05
N ALA A 40 -8.42 15.56 27.06
CA ALA A 40 -9.40 15.32 28.12
C ALA A 40 -8.79 15.03 29.51
N LEU A 41 -7.55 14.53 29.58
CA LEU A 41 -6.91 14.18 30.86
C LEU A 41 -6.21 15.37 31.53
N VAL A 42 -5.84 16.40 30.77
CA VAL A 42 -5.14 17.58 31.32
C VAL A 42 -6.11 18.49 32.08
N ASN A 43 -7.38 18.54 31.66
CA ASN A 43 -8.39 19.41 32.27
C ASN A 43 -8.92 18.91 33.63
N HIS A 44 -8.61 17.67 34.03
CA HIS A 44 -9.05 17.14 35.33
C HIS A 44 -8.03 17.25 36.47
N ARG A 45 -6.82 17.76 36.22
CA ARG A 45 -5.77 17.87 37.27
C ARG A 45 -5.64 19.24 37.92
N THR A 46 -6.37 20.25 37.46
CA THR A 46 -6.23 21.64 37.98
C THR A 46 -7.23 22.05 39.05
N ASN A 47 -8.16 21.19 39.47
CA ASN A 47 -9.10 21.51 40.56
C ASN A 47 -9.19 20.37 41.59
N GLN A 48 -8.17 20.21 42.42
CA GLN A 48 -8.38 19.70 43.78
C GLN A 48 -7.63 20.59 44.77
N PRO A 49 -8.32 21.25 45.72
CA PRO A 49 -7.65 21.90 46.82
C PRO A 49 -7.08 20.84 47.78
N ASN A 50 -5.78 20.94 48.04
CA ASN A 50 -5.09 20.19 49.09
C ASN A 50 -5.84 20.33 50.41
N THR A 51 -6.43 19.24 50.90
CA THR A 51 -6.83 19.10 52.30
C THR A 51 -5.94 18.06 52.94
N THR A 52 -4.96 18.57 53.68
CA THR A 52 -4.12 17.86 54.63
C THR A 52 -5.00 17.41 55.79
N VAL A 53 -5.20 16.11 55.99
CA VAL A 53 -5.63 15.57 57.29
C VAL A 53 -4.79 14.34 57.63
N SER A 54 -3.93 14.55 58.61
CA SER A 54 -3.22 13.55 59.40
C SER A 54 -4.21 12.67 60.18
N GLY A 55 -4.01 11.36 60.14
CA GLY A 55 -4.76 10.39 60.94
C GLY A 55 -4.05 9.05 61.03
N THR A 56 -3.23 8.91 62.07
CA THR A 56 -2.64 7.67 62.55
C THR A 56 -3.72 6.75 63.16
N THR A 57 -3.84 5.50 62.69
CA THR A 57 -4.30 4.40 63.55
C THR A 57 -3.76 3.05 63.08
N THR A 58 -3.23 2.33 64.06
CA THR A 58 -2.60 1.00 64.05
C THR A 58 -3.62 -0.15 64.06
N GLY A 59 -3.37 -1.24 63.34
CA GLY A 59 -4.05 -2.55 63.56
C GLY A 59 -4.01 -3.50 62.35
N PRO A 60 -4.04 -4.85 62.54
CA PRO A 60 -3.00 -5.71 61.95
C PRO A 60 -3.43 -6.69 60.84
N ALA A 61 -2.41 -7.13 60.09
CA ALA A 61 -2.22 -8.45 59.48
C ALA A 61 -3.35 -9.03 58.59
N GLY A 62 -3.29 -8.69 57.30
CA GLY A 62 -3.89 -9.48 56.23
C GLY A 62 -2.82 -9.88 55.21
N VAL A 63 -2.42 -11.16 55.25
CA VAL A 63 -1.53 -11.78 54.26
C VAL A 63 -2.18 -11.66 52.89
N THR A 64 -1.60 -10.85 52.01
CA THR A 64 -1.96 -10.82 50.60
C THR A 64 -0.72 -11.20 49.81
N THR A 65 -0.79 -12.36 49.18
CA THR A 65 0.21 -12.92 48.25
C THR A 65 0.55 -11.90 47.17
N GLY A 66 1.80 -11.43 47.19
CA GLY A 66 2.36 -10.59 46.15
C GLY A 66 2.46 -11.34 44.83
N ALA A 67 1.46 -11.16 43.96
CA ALA A 67 1.69 -11.25 42.54
C ALA A 67 2.53 -10.02 42.18
N ASN A 68 3.82 -10.25 41.91
CA ASN A 68 4.67 -9.28 41.25
C ASN A 68 4.05 -8.95 39.89
N ALA A 69 3.18 -7.94 39.87
CA ALA A 69 2.89 -7.21 38.66
C ALA A 69 4.21 -6.61 38.24
N ILE A 70 4.83 -7.22 37.23
CA ILE A 70 5.84 -6.56 36.44
C ILE A 70 5.14 -5.31 35.89
N GLU A 71 5.34 -4.17 36.56
CA GLU A 71 5.11 -2.86 35.97
C GLU A 71 6.01 -2.81 34.74
N THR A 72 5.49 -3.29 33.62
CA THR A 72 5.99 -2.92 32.31
C THR A 72 5.93 -1.41 32.30
N LYS A 73 7.08 -0.75 32.46
CA LYS A 73 7.25 0.68 32.19
C LYS A 73 6.54 0.96 30.88
N SER A 74 5.34 1.51 30.98
CA SER A 74 4.59 2.01 29.84
C SER A 74 5.50 3.06 29.23
N THR A 75 6.18 2.72 28.14
CA THR A 75 6.81 3.73 27.32
C THR A 75 5.72 4.74 26.97
N GLU A 76 6.07 6.02 27.03
CA GLU A 76 5.08 7.05 26.83
C GLU A 76 4.74 7.10 25.34
N THR A 77 3.47 6.86 25.02
CA THR A 77 3.00 6.90 23.65
C THR A 77 3.07 8.33 23.10
N MET A 78 3.93 8.55 22.12
CA MET A 78 4.16 9.81 21.43
C MET A 78 3.47 9.80 20.06
N VAL A 79 2.95 10.95 19.65
CA VAL A 79 2.34 11.13 18.34
C VAL A 79 3.40 11.54 17.33
N GLY A 80 3.25 11.07 16.11
CA GLY A 80 4.05 11.49 14.97
C GLY A 80 3.24 11.49 13.69
N LEU A 81 3.87 11.96 12.62
CA LEU A 81 3.32 11.90 11.28
C LEU A 81 4.46 11.67 10.29
N THR A 82 4.11 11.00 9.20
CA THR A 82 5.00 10.75 8.07
C THR A 82 4.33 11.32 6.82
N ILE A 83 5.10 12.07 6.03
CA ILE A 83 4.68 12.67 4.76
C ILE A 83 5.52 12.08 3.64
N SER A 84 4.88 11.56 2.60
CA SER A 84 5.55 11.10 1.38
C SER A 84 4.94 11.74 0.15
N LEU A 85 5.68 11.78 -0.96
CA LEU A 85 5.08 12.19 -2.23
C LEU A 85 3.93 11.26 -2.63
N ALA A 86 2.84 11.86 -3.10
CA ALA A 86 1.78 11.11 -3.73
C ALA A 86 2.27 10.54 -5.06
N LYS A 87 1.93 9.28 -5.30
CA LYS A 87 2.15 8.61 -6.59
C LYS A 87 0.78 8.40 -7.22
N SER A 88 0.61 8.86 -8.46
CA SER A 88 -0.55 8.45 -9.25
C SER A 88 -0.34 7.03 -9.79
N LEU A 89 -1.43 6.38 -10.19
CA LEU A 89 -1.34 5.12 -10.93
C LEU A 89 -0.55 5.28 -12.25
N GLU A 90 -0.72 6.42 -12.93
CA GLU A 90 -0.07 6.72 -14.21
C GLU A 90 1.45 6.91 -14.08
N ASP A 91 1.94 7.53 -13.00
CA ASP A 91 3.38 7.71 -12.76
C ASP A 91 4.12 6.36 -12.64
N ASN A 92 3.43 5.33 -12.15
CA ASN A 92 3.96 3.97 -12.12
C ASN A 92 3.92 3.28 -13.50
N VAL A 93 2.99 3.67 -14.38
CA VAL A 93 2.92 3.18 -15.76
C VAL A 93 4.00 3.84 -16.63
N ALA A 94 4.20 5.15 -16.48
CA ALA A 94 5.15 5.93 -17.28
C ALA A 94 6.62 5.55 -17.00
N LYS A 95 6.98 5.28 -15.73
CA LYS A 95 8.34 4.85 -15.36
C LYS A 95 8.75 3.51 -15.99
N ASN A 96 7.79 2.62 -16.26
CA ASN A 96 8.03 1.33 -16.90
C ASN A 96 8.03 1.40 -18.44
N LYS A 97 7.42 2.43 -19.02
CA LYS A 97 7.62 2.77 -20.44
C LYS A 97 8.87 3.65 -20.57
N LYS A 98 10.06 3.09 -20.31
CA LYS A 98 11.25 3.63 -20.97
C LYS A 98 11.02 3.49 -22.47
N LYS A 99 10.56 4.56 -23.13
CA LYS A 99 10.63 4.68 -24.58
C LYS A 99 12.09 4.39 -24.92
N LYS A 100 12.38 3.20 -25.45
CA LYS A 100 13.70 2.92 -26.01
C LYS A 100 13.91 4.01 -27.05
N GLN A 101 14.89 4.87 -26.83
CA GLN A 101 15.27 5.82 -27.86
C GLN A 101 15.55 5.03 -29.14
N PRO A 102 15.16 5.55 -30.31
CA PRO A 102 15.51 4.92 -31.57
C PRO A 102 17.01 4.63 -31.59
N ARG A 103 17.41 3.40 -31.90
CA ARG A 103 18.84 3.08 -31.99
C ARG A 103 19.40 3.88 -33.17
N LEU A 104 20.37 4.74 -32.89
CA LEU A 104 21.15 5.44 -33.91
C LEU A 104 22.38 4.58 -34.26
N THR A 105 22.85 4.67 -35.50
CA THR A 105 24.17 4.15 -35.90
C THR A 105 25.29 4.98 -35.28
N ALA A 106 26.53 4.52 -35.37
CA ALA A 106 27.71 5.28 -34.92
C ALA A 106 27.88 6.64 -35.65
N VAL A 107 27.13 6.89 -36.73
CA VAL A 107 27.13 8.12 -37.54
C VAL A 107 25.86 8.95 -37.27
N GLY A 108 24.99 8.55 -36.34
CA GLY A 108 23.81 9.31 -35.94
C GLY A 108 22.55 9.04 -36.77
N GLU A 109 22.55 8.05 -37.66
CA GLU A 109 21.39 7.72 -38.50
C GLU A 109 20.43 6.75 -37.80
N LEU A 110 19.13 6.93 -37.99
CA LEU A 110 18.07 6.09 -37.42
C LEU A 110 18.12 4.67 -38.00
N ILE A 111 18.36 3.66 -37.16
CA ILE A 111 18.28 2.25 -37.59
C ILE A 111 16.80 1.87 -37.72
N PRO A 112 16.29 1.55 -38.92
CA PRO A 112 14.91 1.14 -39.10
C PRO A 112 14.65 -0.16 -38.34
N GLN A 113 13.56 -0.21 -37.57
CA GLN A 113 13.15 -1.41 -36.85
C GLN A 113 12.79 -2.50 -37.87
N LYS A 114 13.51 -3.63 -37.84
CA LYS A 114 13.14 -4.80 -38.63
C LYS A 114 11.73 -5.25 -38.24
N VAL A 115 10.80 -5.17 -39.18
CA VAL A 115 9.49 -5.82 -39.07
C VAL A 115 9.74 -7.32 -38.99
N SER A 116 9.35 -7.93 -37.88
CA SER A 116 9.44 -9.38 -37.67
C SER A 116 8.59 -10.08 -38.73
N THR A 117 9.21 -10.95 -39.54
CA THR A 117 8.57 -11.76 -40.58
C THR A 117 7.89 -13.03 -40.05
N LEU A 118 7.70 -13.15 -38.73
CA LEU A 118 7.11 -14.34 -38.11
C LEU A 118 5.74 -14.05 -37.49
N LYS A 119 4.74 -13.77 -38.34
CA LYS A 119 3.32 -14.15 -38.12
C LYS A 119 2.65 -14.38 -39.47
N LYS A 120 2.36 -15.64 -39.78
CA LYS A 120 1.50 -16.04 -40.89
C LYS A 120 0.02 -15.81 -40.53
N SER A 121 -0.69 -15.24 -41.50
CA SER A 121 -2.12 -15.36 -41.87
C SER A 121 -3.20 -15.24 -40.79
N SER A 122 -4.07 -14.24 -40.93
CA SER A 122 -5.46 -14.47 -41.39
C SER A 122 -6.18 -13.13 -41.59
N ASN A 123 -6.87 -13.02 -42.73
CA ASN A 123 -7.87 -12.01 -43.11
C ASN A 123 -7.38 -10.62 -43.52
N GLN A 124 -6.89 -10.54 -44.75
CA GLN A 124 -7.19 -9.41 -45.62
C GLN A 124 -8.47 -9.72 -46.40
N LEU A 125 -9.45 -8.82 -46.31
CA LEU A 125 -10.33 -8.37 -47.39
C LEU A 125 -11.21 -7.23 -46.82
N ILE A 126 -10.99 -6.01 -47.28
CA ILE A 126 -11.98 -5.14 -47.96
C ILE A 126 -11.38 -3.72 -48.12
N ASN A 127 -11.67 -3.19 -49.31
CA ASN A 127 -11.16 -2.03 -50.01
C ASN A 127 -11.54 -0.65 -49.44
N GLU A 128 -10.65 0.29 -49.77
CA GLU A 128 -10.84 1.61 -50.39
C GLU A 128 -11.86 2.65 -49.85
N SER A 129 -11.28 3.85 -49.68
CA SER A 129 -11.76 5.22 -49.93
C SER A 129 -13.02 5.72 -49.21
N LYS A 130 -12.79 6.76 -48.38
CA LYS A 130 -13.54 8.02 -48.40
C LYS A 130 -12.82 9.11 -47.59
N GLU A 131 -12.54 10.24 -48.26
CA GLU A 131 -12.41 11.55 -47.64
C GLU A 131 -13.74 11.87 -46.95
N ASP A 132 -13.71 12.29 -45.68
CA ASP A 132 -14.79 13.05 -45.04
C ASP A 132 -14.21 13.84 -43.84
N ASP A 133 -14.43 15.16 -43.92
CA ASP A 133 -14.40 16.22 -42.91
C ASP A 133 -13.73 15.95 -41.54
N TYR A 134 -12.61 16.64 -41.33
CA TYR A 134 -12.04 16.87 -40.01
C TYR A 134 -12.94 17.79 -39.19
N ILE A 135 -13.88 17.19 -38.45
CA ILE A 135 -14.53 17.82 -37.31
C ILE A 135 -13.56 17.71 -36.12
N PRO A 136 -13.07 18.81 -35.52
CA PRO A 136 -12.20 18.73 -34.35
C PRO A 136 -12.95 18.00 -33.24
N PRO A 137 -12.33 17.01 -32.57
CA PRO A 137 -13.02 16.22 -31.55
C PRO A 137 -13.47 17.15 -30.42
N THR A 138 -14.79 17.25 -30.28
CA THR A 138 -15.45 17.81 -29.10
C THR A 138 -14.86 17.13 -27.87
N ARG A 139 -14.41 17.97 -26.94
CA ARG A 139 -13.80 17.65 -25.65
C ARG A 139 -14.53 16.47 -24.99
N LYS A 140 -14.04 15.24 -25.22
CA LYS A 140 -14.41 14.09 -24.41
C LYS A 140 -14.07 14.49 -22.97
N GLU A 141 -15.09 14.49 -22.13
CA GLU A 141 -14.94 14.62 -20.69
C GLU A 141 -13.79 13.70 -20.27
N LYS A 142 -12.69 14.32 -19.81
CA LYS A 142 -11.64 13.60 -19.12
C LYS A 142 -12.32 12.98 -17.91
N TYR A 143 -12.57 11.67 -17.98
CA TYR A 143 -12.73 10.89 -16.76
C TYR A 143 -11.56 11.28 -15.84
N ASP A 144 -11.86 11.56 -14.58
CA ASP A 144 -10.89 11.95 -13.57
C ASP A 144 -10.07 10.71 -13.18
N ILE A 145 -9.08 10.35 -14.02
CA ILE A 145 -8.32 9.08 -13.92
C ILE A 145 -7.08 9.19 -13.03
N THR A 146 -6.78 10.35 -12.44
CA THR A 146 -5.67 10.51 -11.49
C THR A 146 -6.04 9.98 -10.10
N LYS A 147 -6.29 8.67 -9.98
CA LYS A 147 -6.46 8.00 -8.68
C LYS A 147 -5.12 7.97 -7.95
N ILE A 148 -5.01 8.81 -6.93
CA ILE A 148 -3.85 8.85 -6.03
C ILE A 148 -3.83 7.62 -5.13
N LEU A 149 -2.66 7.01 -5.02
CA LEU A 149 -2.46 5.74 -4.34
C LEU A 149 -2.06 5.95 -2.87
N ARG A 150 -2.55 5.07 -1.99
CA ARG A 150 -2.00 4.92 -0.64
C ARG A 150 -0.56 4.40 -0.72
N GLN A 151 0.27 4.80 0.24
CA GLN A 151 1.68 4.42 0.35
C GLN A 151 1.84 3.16 1.23
N TYR A 152 2.53 2.13 0.73
CA TYR A 152 2.72 0.84 1.44
C TYR A 152 4.14 0.57 1.90
N SER A 153 5.10 1.24 1.27
CA SER A 153 6.52 1.00 1.48
C SER A 153 7.24 2.34 1.47
N LEU A 154 8.14 2.53 2.43
CA LEU A 154 9.01 3.71 2.52
C LEU A 154 10.37 3.45 1.84
N LEU A 155 10.55 2.30 1.16
CA LEU A 155 11.84 1.86 0.62
C LEU A 155 12.40 2.75 -0.52
N ASP A 156 11.59 3.62 -1.13
CA ASP A 156 12.08 4.64 -2.06
C ASP A 156 12.43 5.94 -1.27
N GLU A 157 13.53 5.89 -0.52
CA GLU A 157 13.94 6.84 0.54
C GLU A 157 14.20 8.30 0.13
N ILE A 158 13.91 8.74 -1.10
CA ILE A 158 14.32 10.07 -1.58
C ILE A 158 13.34 11.17 -1.13
N HIS A 159 12.09 10.85 -0.78
CA HIS A 159 11.08 11.87 -0.48
C HIS A 159 10.08 11.46 0.61
N VAL A 160 10.61 11.00 1.74
CA VAL A 160 9.83 10.72 2.95
C VAL A 160 10.29 11.67 4.06
N PHE A 161 9.34 12.35 4.69
CA PHE A 161 9.58 13.27 5.81
C PHE A 161 8.87 12.72 7.04
N GLU A 162 9.58 12.62 8.15
CA GLU A 162 9.03 12.16 9.42
C GLU A 162 9.16 13.25 10.47
N SER A 163 8.12 13.39 11.30
CA SER A 163 8.22 14.20 12.51
C SER A 163 9.16 13.53 13.52
N SER A 164 9.61 14.29 14.51
CA SER A 164 10.51 13.82 15.58
C SER A 164 9.91 12.80 16.55
N TYR A 165 8.59 12.58 16.55
CA TYR A 165 7.87 11.84 17.59
C TYR A 165 8.22 12.32 19.01
N SER A 166 8.50 13.62 19.19
CA SER A 166 9.02 14.15 20.46
C SER A 166 7.95 14.63 21.44
N SER A 167 6.67 14.55 21.07
CA SER A 167 5.56 15.05 21.88
C SER A 167 4.43 14.03 21.99
N ARG A 168 3.73 14.09 23.14
CA ARG A 168 2.58 13.22 23.43
C ARG A 168 1.28 13.73 22.85
N THR A 169 1.23 15.01 22.49
CA THR A 169 -0.01 15.70 22.12
C THR A 169 0.00 16.19 20.69
N GLU A 170 1.17 16.57 20.15
CA GLU A 170 1.25 17.19 18.83
C GLU A 170 2.47 16.72 18.04
N ALA A 171 2.31 16.62 16.72
CA ALA A 171 3.40 16.42 15.78
C ALA A 171 3.26 17.42 14.63
N CYS A 172 4.39 17.92 14.12
CA CYS A 172 4.38 18.94 13.08
C CYS A 172 5.50 18.68 12.07
N ILE A 173 5.21 18.89 10.80
CA ILE A 173 6.21 19.04 9.73
C ILE A 173 5.92 20.35 9.00
N TYR A 174 6.96 21.15 8.78
CA TYR A 174 6.87 22.43 8.09
C TYR A 174 7.81 22.44 6.88
N PHE A 175 7.23 22.73 5.72
CA PHE A 175 7.91 22.97 4.46
C PHE A 175 7.88 24.49 4.21
N PRO A 176 8.95 25.23 4.57
CA PRO A 176 8.99 26.67 4.40
C PRO A 176 9.05 27.11 2.94
N LYS A 177 9.46 26.21 2.05
CA LYS A 177 9.66 26.45 0.62
C LYS A 177 9.74 25.09 -0.09
N ILE A 178 8.67 24.69 -0.76
CA ILE A 178 8.67 23.52 -1.63
C ILE A 178 8.30 23.91 -3.05
N SER A 179 9.13 23.49 -4.02
CA SER A 179 8.81 23.70 -5.43
C SER A 179 7.65 22.80 -5.83
N ARG A 180 6.66 23.37 -6.50
CA ARG A 180 5.50 22.64 -7.02
C ARG A 180 5.89 21.50 -7.95
N SER A 181 6.98 21.66 -8.70
CA SER A 181 7.54 20.64 -9.59
C SER A 181 7.95 19.34 -8.87
N LEU A 182 8.25 19.42 -7.56
CA LEU A 182 8.61 18.26 -6.73
C LEU A 182 7.39 17.51 -6.19
N ILE A 183 6.21 18.12 -6.23
CA ILE A 183 4.96 17.59 -5.69
C ILE A 183 3.82 17.64 -6.73
N PRO A 184 4.01 17.09 -7.95
CA PRO A 184 3.02 17.20 -9.03
C PRO A 184 1.67 16.57 -8.67
N GLN A 185 1.67 15.56 -7.81
CA GLN A 185 0.47 14.88 -7.31
C GLN A 185 0.16 15.22 -5.85
N GLY A 186 0.92 16.15 -5.24
CA GLY A 186 0.83 16.48 -3.83
C GLY A 186 1.48 15.44 -2.90
N PHE A 187 0.93 15.34 -1.69
CA PHE A 187 1.46 14.54 -0.60
C PHE A 187 0.48 13.49 -0.08
N ILE A 188 1.04 12.40 0.45
CA ILE A 188 0.37 11.48 1.35
C ILE A 188 0.79 11.79 2.78
N VAL A 189 -0.18 12.11 3.62
CA VAL A 189 -0.01 12.35 5.05
C VAL A 189 -0.51 11.13 5.82
N THR A 190 0.35 10.56 6.67
CA THR A 190 -0.01 9.41 7.51
C THR A 190 0.31 9.70 8.98
N PRO A 191 -0.69 10.03 9.81
CA PRO A 191 -0.51 10.13 11.25
C PRO A 191 -0.19 8.75 11.85
N SER A 192 0.59 8.73 12.91
CA SER A 192 0.92 7.49 13.61
C SER A 192 1.31 7.73 15.06
N LEU A 193 1.35 6.63 15.82
CA LEU A 193 1.91 6.61 17.16
C LEU A 193 3.26 5.89 17.12
N ASN A 194 4.15 6.23 18.03
CA ASN A 194 5.44 5.56 18.16
C ASN A 194 5.25 4.06 18.51
N GLU A 195 4.16 3.68 19.16
CA GLU A 195 3.89 2.32 19.63
C GLU A 195 2.91 1.55 18.74
N LYS A 196 3.26 0.30 18.45
CA LYS A 196 2.44 -0.61 17.63
C LYS A 196 1.21 -1.08 18.41
N GLY A 197 0.05 -1.06 17.76
CA GLY A 197 -1.19 -1.60 18.31
C GLY A 197 -1.96 -0.65 19.21
N VAL A 198 -1.37 0.50 19.55
CA VAL A 198 -2.07 1.57 20.28
C VAL A 198 -2.98 2.32 19.32
N LYS A 199 -4.17 2.65 19.79
CA LYS A 199 -5.17 3.46 19.07
C LYS A 199 -5.36 4.79 19.80
N GLY A 200 -5.70 5.82 19.06
CA GLY A 200 -6.03 7.13 19.60
C GLY A 200 -6.83 7.94 18.58
N THR A 201 -7.49 8.98 19.06
CA THR A 201 -8.18 9.95 18.21
C THR A 201 -7.29 11.17 17.98
N TYR A 202 -7.42 11.78 16.81
CA TYR A 202 -6.59 12.91 16.43
C TYR A 202 -7.35 13.87 15.51
N GLU A 203 -6.78 15.06 15.36
CA GLU A 203 -7.12 16.10 14.41
C GLU A 203 -5.91 16.38 13.52
N ILE A 204 -6.14 16.72 12.26
CA ILE A 204 -5.10 17.17 11.33
C ILE A 204 -5.44 18.60 10.91
N GLU A 205 -4.51 19.52 11.15
CA GLU A 205 -4.56 20.88 10.63
C GLU A 205 -3.52 21.07 9.54
N ILE A 206 -3.90 21.75 8.47
CA ILE A 206 -3.00 22.10 7.37
C ILE A 206 -3.04 23.59 7.15
N TYR A 207 -1.87 24.19 7.15
CA TYR A 207 -1.66 25.58 6.74
C TYR A 207 -0.92 25.55 5.41
N SER A 208 -1.48 26.19 4.40
CA SER A 208 -0.90 26.28 3.07
C SER A 208 -0.94 27.73 2.62
N SER A 209 0.11 28.19 1.93
CA SER A 209 0.09 29.50 1.27
C SER A 209 -0.85 29.54 0.05
N GLU A 210 -1.31 28.37 -0.41
CA GLU A 210 -2.13 28.18 -1.60
C GLU A 210 -3.37 27.34 -1.29
N PRO A 211 -4.47 27.47 -2.07
CA PRO A 211 -5.63 26.61 -1.95
C PRO A 211 -5.28 25.12 -2.11
N ILE A 212 -5.76 24.30 -1.19
CA ILE A 212 -5.51 22.86 -1.15
C ILE A 212 -6.81 22.06 -1.20
N ASN A 213 -6.71 20.84 -1.70
CA ASN A 213 -7.68 19.78 -1.47
C ASN A 213 -7.06 18.79 -0.48
N PHE A 214 -7.79 18.44 0.58
CA PHE A 214 -7.35 17.46 1.56
C PHE A 214 -8.44 16.43 1.78
N LYS A 215 -8.17 15.19 1.39
CA LYS A 215 -9.15 14.10 1.48
C LYS A 215 -8.54 12.87 2.12
N GLN A 216 -9.30 12.21 2.98
CA GLN A 216 -8.94 10.88 3.45
C GLN A 216 -9.01 9.90 2.28
N LEU A 217 -7.94 9.12 2.09
CA LEU A 217 -7.96 8.05 1.11
C LEU A 217 -8.83 6.90 1.64
N PRO A 218 -9.77 6.38 0.84
CA PRO A 218 -10.64 5.30 1.27
C PRO A 218 -9.84 4.08 1.73
N GLU A 219 -10.23 3.53 2.88
CA GLU A 219 -9.62 2.30 3.40
C GLU A 219 -9.95 1.09 2.52
N ASN A 220 -11.12 1.11 1.86
CA ASN A 220 -11.66 -0.01 1.07
C ASN A 220 -10.88 -0.32 -0.22
N TYR A 221 -10.02 0.60 -0.67
CA TYR A 221 -9.21 0.43 -1.87
C TYR A 221 -7.89 -0.27 -1.59
N SER A 222 -7.60 -0.62 -0.33
CA SER A 222 -6.51 -1.52 -0.06
C SER A 222 -6.61 -2.25 1.27
N LYS A 223 -6.11 -3.48 1.26
CA LYS A 223 -6.06 -4.33 2.43
C LYS A 223 -4.78 -5.14 2.44
N SER A 224 -4.13 -5.17 3.59
CA SER A 224 -2.92 -5.94 3.84
C SER A 224 -3.14 -6.98 4.92
N ILE A 225 -2.66 -8.20 4.68
CA ILE A 225 -2.69 -9.31 5.64
C ILE A 225 -1.27 -9.78 5.88
N SER A 226 -0.83 -9.75 7.14
CA SER A 226 0.43 -10.34 7.57
C SER A 226 0.23 -11.83 7.86
N TYR A 227 1.15 -12.67 7.41
CA TYR A 227 1.11 -14.12 7.62
C TYR A 227 2.53 -14.71 7.65
N GLU A 228 2.65 -16.04 7.70
CA GLU A 228 3.94 -16.73 7.67
C GLU A 228 3.89 -18.03 6.86
N TRP A 229 5.01 -18.35 6.22
CA TRP A 229 5.31 -19.72 5.82
C TRP A 229 5.97 -20.44 7.00
N ASN A 230 5.44 -21.61 7.34
CA ASN A 230 5.91 -22.47 8.41
C ASN A 230 5.97 -23.94 7.93
N GLU A 231 6.29 -24.85 8.84
CA GLU A 231 6.48 -26.28 8.53
C GLU A 231 5.24 -26.93 7.89
N HIS A 232 4.04 -26.41 8.17
CA HIS A 232 2.79 -26.99 7.70
C HIS A 232 2.27 -26.40 6.39
N ASN A 233 2.89 -25.33 5.88
CA ASN A 233 2.39 -24.62 4.70
C ASN A 233 3.49 -24.05 3.79
N SER A 234 4.75 -24.46 3.95
CA SER A 234 5.86 -24.04 3.08
C SER A 234 6.21 -25.14 2.07
N PHE A 235 5.35 -25.31 1.06
CA PHE A 235 5.48 -26.39 0.08
C PHE A 235 6.04 -25.95 -1.28
N GLY A 236 6.65 -24.76 -1.34
CA GLY A 236 7.30 -24.28 -2.55
C GLY A 236 6.33 -23.97 -3.70
N ASN A 237 6.86 -23.89 -4.91
CA ASN A 237 6.11 -23.53 -6.12
C ASN A 237 5.41 -24.73 -6.79
N HIS A 238 4.78 -24.49 -7.96
CA HIS A 238 4.01 -25.48 -8.71
C HIS A 238 4.77 -26.76 -9.14
N LEU A 239 6.11 -26.77 -9.07
CA LEU A 239 6.91 -27.98 -9.34
C LEU A 239 6.80 -29.01 -8.20
N ASN A 240 6.35 -28.58 -7.02
CA ASN A 240 6.19 -29.44 -5.86
C ASN A 240 4.74 -29.96 -5.79
N PRO A 241 4.48 -31.27 -5.66
CA PRO A 241 3.13 -31.83 -5.69
C PRO A 241 2.17 -31.26 -4.63
N ASN A 242 2.71 -30.84 -3.49
CA ASN A 242 1.95 -30.31 -2.35
C ASN A 242 1.79 -28.78 -2.36
N TYR A 243 2.20 -28.06 -3.41
CA TYR A 243 2.21 -26.59 -3.41
C TYR A 243 0.83 -25.96 -3.14
N LYS A 244 -0.27 -26.66 -3.45
CA LYS A 244 -1.64 -26.19 -3.15
C LYS A 244 -1.97 -26.11 -1.66
N LYS A 245 -1.11 -26.65 -0.79
CA LYS A 245 -1.19 -26.55 0.68
C LYS A 245 -0.48 -25.29 1.22
N ASN A 246 0.14 -24.47 0.36
CA ASN A 246 0.59 -23.14 0.75
C ASN A 246 -0.60 -22.28 1.23
N PRO A 247 -0.34 -21.17 1.95
CA PRO A 247 -1.40 -20.29 2.41
C PRO A 247 -2.28 -19.79 1.26
N ARG A 248 -3.59 -19.72 1.50
CA ARG A 248 -4.59 -19.30 0.50
C ARG A 248 -5.34 -18.08 0.98
N PHE A 249 -5.53 -17.12 0.07
CA PHE A 249 -6.24 -15.89 0.33
C PHE A 249 -7.33 -15.67 -0.70
N HIS A 250 -8.53 -15.33 -0.22
CA HIS A 250 -9.71 -15.12 -1.03
C HIS A 250 -9.89 -13.63 -1.30
N PHE A 251 -10.07 -13.29 -2.58
CA PHE A 251 -10.24 -11.93 -3.08
C PHE A 251 -11.48 -11.84 -3.99
N SER A 252 -12.39 -10.92 -3.70
CA SER A 252 -13.56 -10.67 -4.54
C SER A 252 -13.94 -9.19 -4.53
N PHE A 253 -14.37 -8.66 -5.67
CA PHE A 253 -14.91 -7.31 -5.75
C PHE A 253 -16.27 -7.25 -5.06
N ARG A 254 -16.53 -6.18 -4.29
CA ARG A 254 -17.87 -5.93 -3.75
C ARG A 254 -18.73 -5.36 -4.88
N HIS A 255 -19.99 -5.78 -4.93
CA HIS A 255 -20.94 -5.47 -6.00
C HIS A 255 -20.79 -4.05 -6.56
N ILE A 256 -20.37 -3.99 -7.82
CA ILE A 256 -20.67 -2.88 -8.71
C ILE A 256 -22.01 -3.22 -9.37
N ASN A 257 -22.88 -2.23 -9.54
CA ASN A 257 -24.15 -2.39 -10.26
C ASN A 257 -24.01 -3.31 -11.49
N THR A 258 -25.03 -4.13 -11.71
CA THR A 258 -25.13 -5.29 -12.62
C THR A 258 -24.73 -5.07 -14.08
N LEU A 259 -24.45 -3.83 -14.49
CA LEU A 259 -24.03 -3.44 -15.84
C LEU A 259 -22.51 -3.52 -16.06
N ALA A 260 -21.70 -3.77 -15.02
CA ALA A 260 -20.22 -3.74 -15.09
C ALA A 260 -19.54 -5.12 -15.08
N VAL A 261 -20.28 -6.23 -15.14
CA VAL A 261 -19.71 -7.60 -15.16
C VAL A 261 -18.78 -7.74 -16.38
N ALA A 262 -17.60 -8.35 -16.18
CA ALA A 262 -16.50 -8.43 -17.14
C ALA A 262 -15.72 -7.12 -17.42
N SER A 263 -15.98 -6.04 -16.66
CA SER A 263 -15.08 -4.88 -16.68
C SER A 263 -13.76 -5.23 -15.97
N LYS A 264 -12.65 -4.83 -16.59
CA LYS A 264 -11.30 -4.98 -16.03
C LYS A 264 -11.03 -3.83 -15.07
N VAL A 265 -10.54 -4.18 -13.89
CA VAL A 265 -10.23 -3.26 -12.80
C VAL A 265 -8.74 -3.30 -12.55
N TYR A 266 -8.10 -2.15 -12.37
CA TYR A 266 -6.69 -2.11 -12.00
C TYR A 266 -6.48 -2.69 -10.61
N VAL A 267 -5.55 -3.64 -10.51
CA VAL A 267 -5.21 -4.30 -9.25
C VAL A 267 -3.69 -4.25 -9.08
N ARG A 268 -3.25 -3.84 -7.89
CA ARG A 268 -1.87 -3.98 -7.44
C ARG A 268 -1.83 -5.03 -6.33
N ILE A 269 -1.16 -6.14 -6.59
CA ILE A 269 -0.89 -7.16 -5.57
C ILE A 269 0.59 -7.06 -5.22
N THR A 270 0.89 -6.91 -3.94
CA THR A 270 2.26 -6.83 -3.42
C THR A 270 2.48 -7.90 -2.38
N LEU A 271 3.48 -8.75 -2.60
CA LEU A 271 3.97 -9.75 -1.67
C LEU A 271 5.34 -9.29 -1.16
N SER A 272 5.47 -9.10 0.15
CA SER A 272 6.72 -8.69 0.76
C SER A 272 7.09 -9.56 1.95
N ARG A 273 8.38 -9.69 2.21
CA ARG A 273 8.94 -10.44 3.33
C ARG A 273 9.88 -9.55 4.13
N TYR A 274 9.95 -9.77 5.45
CA TYR A 274 10.75 -8.92 6.34
C TYR A 274 11.45 -9.74 7.42
N GLY A 275 12.58 -9.23 7.89
CA GLY A 275 13.33 -9.79 9.01
C GLY A 275 14.67 -10.44 8.64
N LEU A 276 15.55 -10.49 9.65
CA LEU A 276 16.94 -10.98 9.51
C LEU A 276 17.03 -12.43 9.02
N LYS A 277 16.05 -13.27 9.38
CA LYS A 277 15.97 -14.68 8.94
C LYS A 277 15.94 -14.79 7.40
N TRP A 278 15.15 -13.94 6.74
CA TRP A 278 15.09 -13.92 5.28
C TRP A 278 16.41 -13.49 4.66
N LYS A 279 17.07 -12.45 5.21
CA LYS A 279 18.37 -11.99 4.70
C LYS A 279 19.43 -13.11 4.76
N MET A 280 19.47 -13.86 5.85
CA MET A 280 20.37 -15.01 5.98
C MET A 280 20.01 -16.13 5.00
N MET A 281 18.72 -16.44 4.86
CA MET A 281 18.23 -17.52 4.00
C MET A 281 18.46 -17.22 2.52
N THR A 282 18.14 -16.02 2.06
CA THR A 282 18.37 -15.56 0.68
C THR A 282 19.86 -15.48 0.35
N LYS A 283 20.74 -15.17 1.33
CA LYS A 283 22.19 -15.23 1.12
C LYS A 283 22.69 -16.67 0.92
N LYS A 284 22.14 -17.62 1.67
CA LYS A 284 22.54 -19.04 1.60
C LYS A 284 21.96 -19.76 0.37
N ASP A 285 20.71 -19.47 0.05
CA ASP A 285 19.97 -20.09 -1.03
C ASP A 285 19.05 -19.05 -1.71
N PRO A 286 19.61 -18.23 -2.62
CA PRO A 286 18.87 -17.15 -3.26
C PRO A 286 17.74 -17.64 -4.15
N ILE A 287 17.94 -18.78 -4.83
CA ILE A 287 16.95 -19.36 -5.76
C ILE A 287 15.82 -20.01 -4.98
N GLY A 288 16.11 -20.90 -4.03
CA GLY A 288 15.08 -21.57 -3.27
C GLY A 288 14.27 -20.60 -2.40
N SER A 289 14.87 -19.47 -2.03
CA SER A 289 14.20 -18.41 -1.28
C SER A 289 13.47 -17.40 -2.16
N MET A 290 13.42 -17.53 -3.49
CA MET A 290 12.62 -16.59 -4.28
C MET A 290 11.15 -16.65 -3.86
N ILE A 291 10.47 -15.51 -3.87
CA ILE A 291 9.04 -15.39 -3.55
C ILE A 291 8.23 -15.16 -4.82
N GLY A 292 7.03 -15.71 -4.84
CA GLY A 292 6.06 -15.58 -5.93
C GLY A 292 4.65 -15.87 -5.43
N PHE A 293 3.66 -15.69 -6.29
CA PHE A 293 2.29 -16.08 -6.03
C PHE A 293 1.56 -16.47 -7.31
N TYR A 294 0.53 -17.28 -7.13
CA TYR A 294 -0.42 -17.69 -8.15
C TYR A 294 -1.78 -17.05 -7.88
N ILE A 295 -2.54 -16.79 -8.94
CA ILE A 295 -3.95 -16.39 -8.84
C ILE A 295 -4.78 -17.41 -9.60
N PHE A 296 -5.81 -17.90 -8.93
CA PHE A 296 -6.83 -18.78 -9.49
C PHE A 296 -8.19 -18.10 -9.44
N ILE A 297 -9.08 -18.43 -10.37
CA ILE A 297 -10.52 -18.19 -10.24
C ILE A 297 -11.13 -19.46 -9.67
N HIS A 298 -11.91 -19.34 -8.60
CA HIS A 298 -12.80 -20.38 -8.11
C HIS A 298 -14.23 -20.03 -8.52
N ARG A 299 -14.78 -20.84 -9.41
CA ARG A 299 -16.17 -20.71 -9.86
C ARG A 299 -17.08 -21.49 -8.95
N HIS A 300 -17.96 -20.80 -8.22
CA HIS A 300 -18.81 -21.44 -7.20
C HIS A 300 -19.78 -22.45 -7.82
N ASN A 301 -20.32 -22.15 -9.01
CA ASN A 301 -21.33 -22.99 -9.65
C ASN A 301 -20.79 -24.30 -10.21
N SER A 302 -19.53 -24.35 -10.66
CA SER A 302 -18.90 -25.53 -11.24
C SER A 302 -17.88 -26.20 -10.31
N ASN A 303 -17.57 -25.57 -9.18
CA ASN A 303 -16.45 -25.92 -8.29
C ASN A 303 -15.10 -26.06 -9.04
N GLU A 304 -14.98 -25.35 -10.16
CA GLU A 304 -13.79 -25.35 -11.01
C GLU A 304 -12.79 -24.32 -10.46
N ILE A 305 -11.51 -24.72 -10.37
CA ILE A 305 -10.41 -23.83 -10.00
C ILE A 305 -9.47 -23.72 -11.20
N GLN A 306 -9.42 -22.54 -11.81
CA GLN A 306 -8.60 -22.26 -12.99
C GLN A 306 -7.49 -21.26 -12.65
N GLN A 307 -6.23 -21.57 -12.95
CA GLN A 307 -5.14 -20.61 -12.82
C GLN A 307 -5.29 -19.52 -13.89
N VAL A 308 -5.21 -18.25 -13.48
CA VAL A 308 -5.31 -17.09 -14.37
C VAL A 308 -4.06 -16.23 -14.38
N TYR A 309 -3.20 -16.37 -13.37
CA TYR A 309 -1.95 -15.62 -13.31
C TYR A 309 -0.89 -16.35 -12.48
N GLU A 310 0.37 -16.18 -12.89
CA GLU A 310 1.56 -16.52 -12.13
C GLU A 310 2.48 -15.29 -12.14
N SER A 311 2.90 -14.86 -10.96
CA SER A 311 3.88 -13.79 -10.83
C SER A 311 5.29 -14.32 -11.17
N PRO A 312 6.24 -13.47 -11.59
CA PRO A 312 7.63 -13.87 -11.61
C PRO A 312 8.12 -14.20 -10.19
N PHE A 313 8.94 -15.25 -10.06
CA PHE A 313 9.63 -15.53 -8.81
C PHE A 313 10.88 -14.66 -8.71
N VAL A 314 11.01 -13.92 -7.61
CA VAL A 314 12.09 -12.95 -7.43
C VAL A 314 12.87 -13.19 -6.14
N PRO A 315 14.20 -12.99 -6.12
CA PRO A 315 15.01 -13.10 -4.91
C PRO A 315 14.92 -11.87 -4.01
N THR A 316 14.21 -10.82 -4.44
CA THR A 316 14.05 -9.57 -3.69
C THR A 316 13.13 -9.73 -2.47
N ASP A 317 13.13 -8.75 -1.58
CA ASP A 317 12.28 -8.74 -0.39
C ASP A 317 10.83 -8.34 -0.69
N GLU A 318 10.58 -7.82 -1.90
CA GLU A 318 9.27 -7.40 -2.37
C GLU A 318 9.08 -7.80 -3.83
N LEU A 319 7.84 -8.19 -4.13
CA LEU A 319 7.31 -8.49 -5.45
C LEU A 319 5.98 -7.76 -5.62
N CYS A 320 5.77 -7.15 -6.79
CA CYS A 320 4.55 -6.45 -7.10
C CYS A 320 4.09 -6.79 -8.52
N THR A 321 2.77 -6.84 -8.74
CA THR A 321 2.21 -6.89 -10.10
C THR A 321 2.55 -5.63 -10.88
N ASP A 322 2.58 -5.76 -12.21
CA ASP A 322 2.80 -4.63 -13.12
C ASP A 322 1.72 -3.54 -12.95
N SER A 323 2.07 -2.31 -13.31
CA SER A 323 1.18 -1.15 -13.21
C SER A 323 -0.02 -1.21 -14.14
N SER A 324 0.02 -2.03 -15.20
CA SER A 324 -1.11 -2.31 -16.07
C SER A 324 -1.86 -3.60 -15.71
N PHE A 325 -1.55 -4.23 -14.57
CA PHE A 325 -2.21 -5.45 -14.16
C PHE A 325 -3.67 -5.19 -13.83
N THR A 326 -4.55 -6.03 -14.38
CA THR A 326 -5.99 -5.91 -14.22
C THR A 326 -6.60 -7.27 -13.92
N LEU A 327 -7.68 -7.26 -13.14
CA LEU A 327 -8.54 -8.43 -12.91
C LEU A 327 -9.96 -8.09 -13.34
N GLU A 328 -10.69 -9.10 -13.77
CA GLU A 328 -12.09 -8.95 -14.18
C GLU A 328 -13.01 -8.99 -12.96
N ILE A 329 -14.08 -8.20 -12.99
CA ILE A 329 -15.13 -8.36 -11.99
C ILE A 329 -15.87 -9.65 -12.28
N LEU A 330 -15.71 -10.61 -11.37
CA LEU A 330 -16.33 -11.93 -11.45
C LEU A 330 -17.84 -11.87 -11.17
N GLN A 331 -18.55 -12.94 -11.55
CA GLN A 331 -19.97 -13.10 -11.26
C GLN A 331 -20.22 -13.26 -9.76
N SER A 332 -21.46 -13.06 -9.33
CA SER A 332 -21.83 -13.22 -7.91
C SER A 332 -21.54 -14.65 -7.44
N GLY A 333 -20.76 -14.79 -6.37
CA GLY A 333 -20.35 -16.06 -5.78
C GLY A 333 -18.97 -16.55 -6.23
N ASP A 334 -18.47 -16.09 -7.38
CA ASP A 334 -17.12 -16.41 -7.84
C ASP A 334 -16.08 -15.54 -7.14
N GLU A 335 -14.89 -16.09 -6.93
CA GLU A 335 -13.80 -15.38 -6.26
C GLU A 335 -12.42 -15.78 -6.78
N TYR A 336 -11.47 -14.90 -6.53
CA TYR A 336 -10.07 -15.18 -6.78
C TYR A 336 -9.42 -15.82 -5.55
N ILE A 337 -8.54 -16.79 -5.79
CA ILE A 337 -7.70 -17.40 -4.76
C ILE A 337 -6.25 -17.08 -5.08
N ILE A 338 -5.58 -16.42 -4.15
CA ILE A 338 -4.18 -16.04 -4.26
C ILE A 338 -3.35 -16.98 -3.37
N ILE A 339 -2.35 -17.62 -3.94
CA ILE A 339 -1.46 -18.56 -3.25
C ILE A 339 -0.03 -18.02 -3.28
N PRO A 340 0.43 -17.31 -2.24
CA PRO A 340 1.84 -16.96 -2.09
C PRO A 340 2.69 -18.16 -1.73
N THR A 341 3.82 -18.31 -2.40
CA THR A 341 4.77 -19.39 -2.18
C THR A 341 6.21 -18.88 -2.20
N THR A 342 7.09 -19.66 -1.60
CA THR A 342 8.52 -19.63 -1.96
C THR A 342 8.77 -20.52 -3.17
N PHE A 343 9.97 -20.44 -3.75
CA PHE A 343 10.33 -21.27 -4.89
C PHE A 343 10.54 -22.72 -4.47
N ASN A 344 11.38 -22.96 -3.45
CA ASN A 344 11.55 -24.28 -2.84
C ASN A 344 10.67 -24.41 -1.59
N GLU A 345 10.38 -25.65 -1.22
CA GLU A 345 9.75 -26.00 0.06
C GLU A 345 10.71 -25.77 1.25
N GLY A 346 10.14 -25.76 2.46
CA GLY A 346 10.91 -25.66 3.72
C GLY A 346 11.49 -24.26 3.99
N LYS A 347 10.99 -23.22 3.32
CA LYS A 347 11.38 -21.83 3.55
C LYS A 347 10.41 -21.17 4.51
N PHE A 348 10.89 -20.85 5.71
CA PHE A 348 10.04 -20.33 6.77
C PHE A 348 10.29 -18.85 7.02
N GLY A 349 9.21 -18.12 7.27
CA GLY A 349 9.29 -16.73 7.67
C GLY A 349 8.01 -15.95 7.40
N SER A 350 7.93 -14.78 8.02
CA SER A 350 6.79 -13.90 7.88
C SER A 350 6.78 -13.18 6.53
N PHE A 351 5.58 -12.91 6.05
CA PHE A 351 5.32 -12.11 4.86
C PHE A 351 4.08 -11.23 5.05
N VAL A 352 3.91 -10.26 4.16
CA VAL A 352 2.72 -9.42 4.04
C VAL A 352 2.22 -9.50 2.61
N MET A 353 0.94 -9.81 2.47
CA MET A 353 0.22 -9.73 1.19
C MET A 353 -0.67 -8.49 1.23
N SER A 354 -0.50 -7.60 0.25
CA SER A 354 -1.30 -6.38 0.11
C SER A 354 -2.00 -6.36 -1.23
N ILE A 355 -3.30 -6.11 -1.21
CA ILE A 355 -4.09 -5.84 -2.41
C ILE A 355 -4.47 -4.38 -2.39
N MET A 356 -4.35 -3.72 -3.53
CA MET A 356 -4.91 -2.41 -3.78
C MET A 356 -5.66 -2.41 -5.10
N THR A 357 -6.83 -1.80 -5.11
CA THR A 357 -7.74 -1.75 -6.24
C THR A 357 -8.41 -0.38 -6.29
N GLU A 358 -8.99 -0.06 -7.44
CA GLU A 358 -9.74 1.18 -7.62
C GLU A 358 -11.24 1.05 -7.33
N THR A 359 -11.63 -0.13 -6.85
CA THR A 359 -13.00 -0.58 -6.56
C THR A 359 -13.01 -1.28 -5.20
N ASP A 360 -14.09 -1.13 -4.44
CA ASP A 360 -14.29 -1.85 -3.18
C ASP A 360 -14.17 -3.38 -3.33
N PHE A 361 -13.54 -4.02 -2.36
CA PHE A 361 -13.32 -5.47 -2.39
C PHE A 361 -13.40 -6.14 -1.02
N ARG A 362 -13.40 -7.46 -1.02
CA ARG A 362 -13.18 -8.33 0.13
C ARG A 362 -11.89 -9.07 -0.08
N PHE A 363 -11.04 -9.06 0.94
CA PHE A 363 -9.80 -9.82 0.95
C PHE A 363 -9.60 -10.43 2.33
N HIS A 364 -9.43 -11.75 2.40
CA HIS A 364 -9.29 -12.47 3.65
C HIS A 364 -8.50 -13.76 3.45
N LYS A 365 -7.93 -14.29 4.52
CA LYS A 365 -7.27 -15.59 4.53
C LYS A 365 -8.34 -16.69 4.57
N GLU A 366 -8.12 -17.79 3.84
CA GLU A 366 -8.87 -19.03 4.03
C GLU A 366 -8.72 -19.48 5.50
N LYS A 367 -9.86 -19.84 6.12
CA LYS A 367 -9.94 -20.10 7.55
C LYS A 367 -9.14 -21.32 7.96
#